data_AF-A0A9E4SRB5-F1
#
_entry.id   AF-A0A9E4SRB5-F1
#
_cell.length_a   1.000
_cell.length_b   1.000
_cell.length_c   1.000
_cell.angle_alpha   90.00
_cell.angle_beta   90.00
_cell.angle_gamma   90.00
#
_symmetry.space_group_name_H-M   'P 1'
#
loop_
_entity.id
_entity.type
_entity.pdbx_description
1 polymer ?
#
loop_
_entity_poly.entity_id
_entity_poly.type
_entity_poly.pdbx_seq_one_letter_code
_entity_poly.pdbx_strand_id
1 'polypeptide(L)'
;VVFPGTWGDVDCFDVIKDVLGEPVEYVWHKSTDLSGYDCIILPGGFSYGDYLRCGAIARFSPVMKSVAEAAEQGKLVIGICNGFQILCEAGLLPGVLRANDHLQFRCQWTDLRVENASTPFTALLGQGQVISVPISHGEGNYFADAATLAMLERDSRVAFRYCGPDGEVAAEFNPNGSMNNIAGITNARGNVLGMMPHPERCCDELLGGVDGVAIFQSMAEWASGGRLPKVQETIA
;
A
#
# COMPACT_ATOMS: atom_id res chain seq x y z
N VAL A 1 7.67 -9.50 -2.55
CA VAL A 1 9.03 -9.67 -1.95
C VAL A 1 8.89 -10.17 -0.53
N VAL A 2 9.67 -11.18 -0.12
CA VAL A 2 9.62 -11.77 1.21
C VAL A 2 10.88 -11.40 1.99
N PHE A 3 10.71 -10.56 3.03
CA PHE A 3 11.74 -10.25 4.02
C PHE A 3 11.62 -11.20 5.22
N PRO A 4 12.71 -11.48 5.97
CA PRO A 4 12.60 -12.17 7.25
C PRO A 4 11.63 -11.42 8.18
N GLY A 5 10.59 -12.08 8.69
CA GLY A 5 9.55 -11.46 9.53
C GLY A 5 8.36 -10.85 8.76
N THR A 6 8.33 -10.99 7.44
CA THR A 6 7.10 -10.76 6.65
C THR A 6 6.03 -11.76 7.05
N TRP A 7 4.76 -11.35 7.09
CA TRP A 7 3.64 -12.26 7.33
C TRP A 7 2.48 -12.09 6.34
N GLY A 8 2.33 -10.92 5.72
CA GLY A 8 1.23 -10.65 4.77
C GLY A 8 1.52 -11.09 3.34
N ASP A 9 2.62 -11.81 3.12
CA ASP A 9 3.04 -12.30 1.81
C ASP A 9 2.11 -13.38 1.25
N VAL A 10 1.59 -14.26 2.09
CA VAL A 10 0.61 -15.27 1.68
C VAL A 10 -0.72 -14.62 1.28
N ASP A 11 -1.25 -13.70 2.10
CA ASP A 11 -2.47 -12.94 1.79
C ASP A 11 -2.34 -12.24 0.41
N CYS A 12 -1.21 -11.56 0.16
CA CYS A 12 -0.94 -10.93 -1.13
C CYS A 12 -0.85 -11.95 -2.28
N PHE A 13 -0.21 -13.09 -2.05
CA PHE A 13 -0.04 -14.13 -3.07
C PHE A 13 -1.38 -14.72 -3.50
N ASP A 14 -2.24 -15.05 -2.54
CA ASP A 14 -3.55 -15.64 -2.78
C ASP A 14 -4.47 -14.65 -3.52
N VAL A 15 -4.41 -13.35 -3.18
CA VAL A 15 -5.17 -12.32 -3.93
C VAL A 15 -4.73 -12.27 -5.39
N ILE A 16 -3.43 -12.18 -5.67
CA ILE A 16 -2.96 -12.07 -7.07
C ILE A 16 -3.25 -13.36 -7.85
N LYS A 17 -3.03 -14.52 -7.24
CA LYS A 17 -3.16 -15.81 -7.92
C LYS A 17 -4.61 -16.28 -8.04
N ASP A 18 -5.33 -16.33 -6.92
CA ASP A 18 -6.61 -17.02 -6.83
C ASP A 18 -7.80 -16.08 -7.03
N VAL A 19 -7.68 -14.80 -6.66
CA VAL A 19 -8.73 -13.79 -6.91
C VAL A 19 -8.57 -13.14 -8.28
N LEU A 20 -7.36 -12.69 -8.64
CA LEU A 20 -7.11 -12.00 -9.91
C LEU A 20 -6.74 -12.95 -11.06
N GLY A 21 -6.23 -14.15 -10.77
CA GLY A 21 -5.80 -15.10 -11.81
C GLY A 21 -4.48 -14.74 -12.50
N GLU A 22 -3.68 -13.87 -11.90
CA GLU A 22 -2.43 -13.35 -12.48
C GLU A 22 -1.19 -14.16 -12.01
N PRO A 23 -0.12 -14.23 -12.82
CA PRO A 23 1.10 -14.91 -12.43
C PRO A 23 1.81 -14.15 -11.30
N VAL A 24 2.18 -14.88 -10.25
CA VAL A 24 2.87 -14.33 -9.08
C VAL A 24 3.92 -15.30 -8.56
N GLU A 25 5.05 -14.73 -8.11
CA GLU A 25 6.16 -15.49 -7.54
C GLU A 25 6.68 -14.83 -6.27
N TYR A 26 7.16 -15.65 -5.34
CA TYR A 26 7.87 -15.17 -4.16
C TYR A 26 9.31 -14.80 -4.51
N VAL A 27 9.66 -13.52 -4.31
CA VAL A 27 11.04 -13.04 -4.44
C VAL A 27 11.68 -12.88 -3.06
N TRP A 28 12.76 -13.62 -2.80
CA TRP A 28 13.52 -13.53 -1.56
C TRP A 28 14.27 -12.18 -1.45
N HIS A 29 14.36 -11.61 -0.24
CA HIS A 29 14.95 -10.27 -0.03
C HIS A 29 16.43 -10.12 -0.46
N LYS A 30 17.14 -11.22 -0.70
CA LYS A 30 18.52 -11.20 -1.24
C LYS A 30 18.60 -11.27 -2.76
N SER A 31 17.49 -11.45 -3.47
CA SER A 31 17.45 -11.39 -4.93
C SER A 31 17.91 -10.02 -5.41
N THR A 32 18.54 -9.98 -6.58
CA THR A 32 19.03 -8.75 -7.22
C THR A 32 18.46 -8.55 -8.62
N ASP A 33 17.66 -9.50 -9.10
CA ASP A 33 17.02 -9.41 -10.42
C ASP A 33 15.51 -9.35 -10.26
N LEU A 34 14.93 -8.24 -10.72
CA LEU A 34 13.50 -8.00 -10.81
C LEU A 34 13.09 -7.64 -12.25
N SER A 35 13.95 -7.92 -13.24
CA SER A 35 13.72 -7.53 -14.63
C SER A 35 12.50 -8.21 -15.25
N GLY A 36 12.18 -9.44 -14.82
CA GLY A 36 11.03 -10.21 -15.30
C GLY A 36 9.65 -9.85 -14.74
N TYR A 37 9.55 -8.88 -13.82
CA TYR A 37 8.29 -8.52 -13.16
C TYR A 37 7.76 -7.16 -13.62
N ASP A 38 6.47 -7.03 -13.88
CA ASP A 38 5.84 -5.73 -14.20
C ASP A 38 5.39 -4.97 -12.94
N CYS A 39 4.98 -5.73 -11.91
CA CYS A 39 4.51 -5.23 -10.63
C CYS A 39 5.29 -5.86 -9.47
N ILE A 40 5.54 -5.08 -8.42
CA ILE A 40 6.27 -5.50 -7.23
C ILE A 40 5.44 -5.17 -5.99
N ILE A 41 5.19 -6.17 -5.15
CA ILE A 41 4.51 -6.01 -3.87
C ILE A 41 5.54 -6.13 -2.74
N LEU A 42 5.58 -5.12 -1.87
CA LEU A 42 6.23 -5.16 -0.56
C LEU A 42 5.12 -5.37 0.51
N PRO A 43 4.89 -6.61 0.94
CA PRO A 43 3.77 -6.96 1.81
C PRO A 43 3.94 -6.47 3.26
N GLY A 44 2.84 -6.54 4.00
CA GLY A 44 2.81 -6.28 5.44
C GLY A 44 3.59 -7.30 6.27
N GLY A 45 3.99 -6.90 7.47
CA GLY A 45 4.95 -7.70 8.23
C GLY A 45 5.45 -7.01 9.49
N PHE A 46 6.42 -7.67 10.11
CA PHE A 46 7.38 -7.07 11.05
C PHE A 46 8.77 -7.42 10.52
N SER A 47 9.18 -6.83 9.39
CA SER A 47 10.46 -7.18 8.78
C SER A 47 11.60 -6.96 9.76
N TYR A 48 12.41 -8.01 9.97
CA TYR A 48 13.42 -8.07 11.02
C TYR A 48 12.88 -7.73 12.42
N GLY A 49 11.65 -8.15 12.72
CA GLY A 49 10.97 -7.94 14.01
C GLY A 49 10.80 -6.47 14.40
N ASP A 50 11.00 -5.54 13.47
CA ASP A 50 11.06 -4.10 13.72
C ASP A 50 12.02 -3.70 14.88
N TYR A 51 13.03 -4.53 15.16
CA TYR A 51 13.89 -4.45 16.35
C TYR A 51 14.60 -3.10 16.57
N LEU A 52 14.92 -2.37 15.49
CA LEU A 52 15.54 -1.04 15.58
C LEU A 52 14.49 0.07 15.36
N ARG A 53 13.76 -0.05 14.26
CA ARG A 53 12.64 0.78 13.81
C ARG A 53 12.00 0.05 12.64
N CYS A 54 10.68 0.16 12.49
CA CYS A 54 9.95 -0.50 11.41
C CYS A 54 10.59 -0.28 10.03
N GLY A 55 10.90 -1.38 9.33
CA GLY A 55 11.46 -1.35 7.96
C GLY A 55 12.90 -0.85 7.81
N ALA A 56 13.53 -0.32 8.87
CA ALA A 56 14.84 0.34 8.80
C ALA A 56 16.00 -0.62 8.46
N ILE A 57 15.88 -1.89 8.82
CA ILE A 57 16.87 -2.93 8.45
C ILE A 57 16.59 -3.44 7.03
N ALA A 58 15.31 -3.62 6.68
CA ALA A 58 14.91 -4.17 5.39
C ALA A 58 15.34 -3.30 4.21
N ARG A 59 15.44 -1.97 4.37
CA ARG A 59 15.94 -1.06 3.33
C ARG A 59 17.33 -1.40 2.80
N PHE A 60 18.16 -2.06 3.61
CA PHE A 60 19.53 -2.46 3.24
C PHE A 60 19.58 -3.84 2.57
N SER A 61 18.44 -4.52 2.40
CA SER A 61 18.39 -5.79 1.68
C SER A 61 18.75 -5.60 0.21
N PRO A 62 19.50 -6.54 -0.41
CA PRO A 62 19.92 -6.43 -1.82
C PRO A 62 18.76 -6.15 -2.79
N VAL A 63 17.60 -6.74 -2.55
CA VAL A 63 16.41 -6.56 -3.40
C VAL A 63 15.97 -5.11 -3.51
N MET A 64 16.18 -4.29 -2.47
CA MET A 64 15.71 -2.91 -2.47
C MET A 64 16.42 -2.03 -3.50
N LYS A 65 17.65 -2.39 -3.88
CA LYS A 65 18.33 -1.75 -5.01
C LYS A 65 17.57 -2.01 -6.31
N SER A 66 17.21 -3.27 -6.55
CA SER A 66 16.43 -3.68 -7.73
C SER A 66 15.02 -3.09 -7.73
N VAL A 67 14.39 -2.94 -6.56
CA VAL A 67 13.08 -2.26 -6.41
C VAL A 67 13.20 -0.79 -6.81
N ALA A 68 14.25 -0.10 -6.37
CA ALA A 68 14.48 1.29 -6.76
C ALA A 68 14.74 1.44 -8.27
N GLU A 69 15.54 0.55 -8.86
CA GLU A 69 15.78 0.51 -10.30
C GLU A 69 14.49 0.22 -11.09
N ALA A 70 13.68 -0.73 -10.65
CA ALA A 70 12.38 -1.04 -11.24
C ALA A 70 11.42 0.17 -11.18
N ALA A 71 11.36 0.86 -10.04
CA ALA A 71 10.55 2.05 -9.87
C ALA A 71 11.02 3.23 -10.73
N GLU A 72 12.32 3.33 -11.03
CA GLU A 72 12.87 4.31 -11.98
C GLU A 72 12.48 3.98 -13.42
N GLN A 73 12.40 2.71 -13.75
CA GLN A 73 11.95 2.22 -15.06
C GLN A 73 10.43 2.31 -15.26
N GLY A 74 9.69 2.80 -14.27
CA GLY A 74 8.23 2.98 -14.36
C GLY A 74 7.41 1.73 -14.00
N LYS A 75 8.05 0.65 -13.54
CA LYS A 75 7.34 -0.53 -13.02
C LYS A 75 6.52 -0.17 -11.78
N LEU A 76 5.43 -0.90 -11.55
CA LEU A 76 4.52 -0.60 -10.45
C LEU A 76 5.05 -1.20 -9.15
N VAL A 77 5.07 -0.42 -8.08
CA VAL A 77 5.47 -0.88 -6.74
C VAL A 77 4.41 -0.49 -5.73
N ILE A 78 3.89 -1.46 -4.97
CA ILE A 78 2.98 -1.20 -3.85
C ILE A 78 3.62 -1.69 -2.55
N GLY A 79 3.65 -0.83 -1.53
CA GLY A 79 4.08 -1.15 -0.18
C GLY A 79 2.91 -1.07 0.80
N ILE A 80 2.62 -2.18 1.46
CA ILE A 80 1.47 -2.32 2.36
C ILE A 80 1.95 -2.43 3.80
N CYS A 81 1.43 -1.59 4.69
CA CYS A 81 1.79 -1.54 6.11
C CYS A 81 3.31 -1.45 6.30
N ASN A 82 3.98 -2.55 6.64
CA ASN A 82 5.44 -2.61 6.73
C ASN A 82 6.16 -2.32 5.41
N GLY A 83 5.56 -2.69 4.27
CA GLY A 83 6.06 -2.29 2.96
C GLY A 83 6.09 -0.76 2.78
N PHE A 84 5.09 -0.04 3.26
CA PHE A 84 5.08 1.43 3.19
C PHE A 84 6.21 2.02 4.04
N GLN A 85 6.39 1.51 5.26
CA GLN A 85 7.49 1.90 6.14
C GLN A 85 8.85 1.71 5.45
N ILE A 86 9.06 0.55 4.80
CA ILE A 86 10.28 0.25 4.03
C ILE A 86 10.49 1.24 2.87
N LEU A 87 9.44 1.58 2.12
CA LEU A 87 9.52 2.52 0.99
C LEU A 87 9.93 3.93 1.45
N CYS A 88 9.41 4.39 2.59
CA CYS A 88 9.82 5.65 3.21
C CYS A 88 11.29 5.60 3.67
N GLU A 89 11.67 4.52 4.37
CA GLU A 89 13.04 4.33 4.86
C GLU A 89 14.08 4.24 3.73
N ALA A 90 13.70 3.68 2.58
CA ALA A 90 14.51 3.58 1.39
C ALA A 90 14.51 4.87 0.53
N GLY A 91 13.70 5.87 0.88
CA GLY A 91 13.61 7.15 0.16
C GLY A 91 12.85 7.07 -1.16
N LEU A 92 12.12 5.98 -1.44
CA LEU A 92 11.23 5.88 -2.60
C LEU A 92 9.95 6.69 -2.39
N LEU A 93 9.54 6.86 -1.13
CA LEU A 93 8.44 7.72 -0.71
C LEU A 93 8.92 8.74 0.33
N PRO A 94 8.35 9.96 0.34
CA PRO A 94 8.72 10.98 1.30
C PRO A 94 8.00 10.79 2.64
N GLY A 95 8.58 11.33 3.71
CA GLY A 95 8.04 11.27 5.06
C GLY A 95 8.48 10.02 5.81
N VAL A 96 7.90 9.81 6.99
CA VAL A 96 8.20 8.70 7.90
C VAL A 96 6.93 8.20 8.56
N LEU A 97 6.96 6.94 9.02
CA LEU A 97 5.93 6.34 9.82
C LEU A 97 6.46 6.22 11.25
N ARG A 98 5.65 6.62 12.23
CA ARG A 98 6.01 6.62 13.66
C ARG A 98 5.00 5.78 14.43
N ALA A 99 5.33 5.52 15.70
CA ALA A 99 4.36 5.02 16.67
C ALA A 99 3.05 5.82 16.60
N ASN A 100 1.93 5.11 16.69
CA ASN A 100 0.61 5.73 16.78
C ASN A 100 0.62 6.75 17.95
N ASP A 101 -0.10 7.86 17.80
CA ASP A 101 -0.10 8.98 18.77
C ASP A 101 -0.55 8.59 20.19
N HIS A 102 -1.37 7.55 20.31
CA HIS A 102 -1.86 6.97 21.55
C HIS A 102 -1.07 5.73 22.01
N LEU A 103 0.02 5.39 21.32
CA LEU A 103 1.00 4.34 21.67
C LEU A 103 0.40 2.93 21.84
N GLN A 104 -0.70 2.62 21.16
CA GLN A 104 -1.30 1.28 21.15
C GLN A 104 -1.40 0.73 19.73
N PHE A 105 -1.38 -0.61 19.63
CA PHE A 105 -1.65 -1.32 18.39
C PHE A 105 -3.13 -1.20 18.01
N ARG A 106 -3.42 -0.97 16.73
CA ARG A 106 -4.79 -0.93 16.19
C ARG A 106 -5.00 -2.06 15.19
N CYS A 107 -6.05 -2.84 15.42
CA CYS A 107 -6.55 -3.90 14.55
C CYS A 107 -8.06 -3.72 14.39
N GLN A 108 -8.49 -3.06 13.33
CA GLN A 108 -9.89 -2.71 13.12
C GLN A 108 -10.16 -2.41 11.64
N TRP A 109 -11.43 -2.39 11.26
CA TRP A 109 -11.86 -1.82 9.99
C TRP A 109 -11.80 -0.29 10.04
N THR A 110 -11.46 0.32 8.91
CA THR A 110 -11.42 1.77 8.73
C THR A 110 -11.93 2.13 7.35
N ASP A 111 -12.62 3.26 7.26
CA ASP A 111 -13.07 3.81 6.00
C ASP A 111 -12.01 4.75 5.43
N LEU A 112 -11.78 4.64 4.13
CA LEU A 112 -10.81 5.42 3.39
C LEU A 112 -11.51 6.16 2.26
N ARG A 113 -11.26 7.46 2.16
CA ARG A 113 -11.65 8.25 1.00
C ARG A 113 -10.54 8.23 -0.03
N VAL A 114 -10.91 7.90 -1.27
CA VAL A 114 -10.00 7.96 -2.43
C VAL A 114 -9.79 9.43 -2.83
N GLU A 115 -8.58 9.93 -2.65
CA GLU A 115 -8.24 11.33 -2.93
C GLU A 115 -7.77 11.54 -4.37
N ASN A 116 -7.04 10.57 -4.92
CA ASN A 116 -6.55 10.60 -6.30
C ASN A 116 -6.90 9.29 -7.01
N ALA A 117 -7.85 9.35 -7.95
CA ALA A 117 -8.27 8.23 -8.79
C ALA A 117 -7.46 8.09 -10.10
N SER A 118 -6.47 8.96 -10.34
CA SER A 118 -5.69 8.99 -11.58
C SER A 118 -4.40 8.18 -11.52
N THR A 119 -4.25 7.30 -10.53
CA THR A 119 -3.05 6.47 -10.37
C THR A 119 -3.27 5.04 -10.87
N PRO A 120 -2.20 4.30 -11.24
CA PRO A 120 -2.29 2.88 -11.58
C PRO A 120 -2.96 2.01 -10.50
N PHE A 121 -2.96 2.45 -9.24
CA PHE A 121 -3.49 1.69 -8.11
C PHE A 121 -4.95 2.00 -7.78
N THR A 122 -5.51 3.04 -8.40
CA THR A 122 -6.83 3.59 -8.07
C THR A 122 -7.69 3.81 -9.31
N ALA A 123 -7.27 3.34 -10.48
CA ALA A 123 -7.90 3.63 -11.76
C ALA A 123 -9.35 3.08 -11.87
N LEU A 124 -9.66 2.02 -11.13
CA LEU A 124 -11.01 1.45 -11.02
C LEU A 124 -11.84 2.05 -9.87
N LEU A 125 -11.25 2.96 -9.09
CA LEU A 125 -11.92 3.65 -7.99
C LEU A 125 -12.32 5.07 -8.42
N GLY A 126 -13.43 5.57 -7.87
CA GLY A 126 -13.86 6.96 -8.07
C GLY A 126 -13.17 7.93 -7.12
N GLN A 127 -12.83 9.13 -7.57
CA GLN A 127 -12.38 10.18 -6.65
C GLN A 127 -13.51 10.55 -5.70
N GLY A 128 -13.23 10.59 -4.40
CA GLY A 128 -14.21 10.79 -3.33
C GLY A 128 -14.98 9.52 -2.94
N GLN A 129 -14.78 8.40 -3.62
CA GLN A 129 -15.34 7.11 -3.20
C GLN A 129 -14.80 6.74 -1.81
N VAL A 130 -15.68 6.19 -0.98
CA VAL A 130 -15.31 5.60 0.31
C VAL A 130 -15.20 4.09 0.13
N ILE A 131 -14.09 3.52 0.62
CA ILE A 131 -13.84 2.08 0.68
C ILE A 131 -13.52 1.67 2.11
N SER A 132 -13.92 0.47 2.53
CA SER A 132 -13.60 -0.05 3.85
C SER A 132 -12.44 -1.04 3.77
N VAL A 133 -11.36 -0.76 4.51
CA VAL A 133 -10.12 -1.54 4.47
C VAL A 133 -9.60 -1.73 5.90
N PRO A 134 -9.21 -2.95 6.31
CA PRO A 134 -8.71 -3.20 7.66
C PRO A 134 -7.30 -2.63 7.86
N ILE A 135 -7.00 -2.26 9.09
CA ILE A 135 -5.66 -1.86 9.55
C ILE A 135 -5.15 -2.85 10.61
N SER A 136 -3.83 -2.96 10.73
CA SER A 136 -3.17 -3.84 11.71
C SER A 136 -1.75 -3.33 12.02
N HIS A 137 -1.62 -2.23 12.77
CA HIS A 137 -0.31 -1.59 13.03
C HIS A 137 -0.19 -0.88 14.38
N GLY A 138 1.03 -0.85 14.92
CA GLY A 138 1.44 -0.01 16.06
C GLY A 138 2.23 1.24 15.66
N GLU A 139 2.83 1.24 14.47
CA GLU A 139 3.64 2.33 13.93
C GLU A 139 3.11 2.83 12.58
N GLY A 140 1.85 3.27 12.55
CA GLY A 140 1.18 3.74 11.33
C GLY A 140 1.05 5.25 11.19
N ASN A 141 1.57 6.04 12.13
CA ASN A 141 1.42 7.50 12.13
C ASN A 141 2.30 8.14 11.06
N TYR A 142 1.71 8.51 9.91
CA TYR A 142 2.39 9.24 8.86
C TYR A 142 2.72 10.66 9.29
N PHE A 143 3.99 11.01 9.14
CA PHE A 143 4.53 12.31 9.51
C PHE A 143 5.51 12.81 8.45
N ALA A 144 5.41 14.10 8.13
CA ALA A 144 6.35 14.79 7.26
C ALA A 144 6.43 16.27 7.66
N ASP A 145 7.47 16.96 7.20
CA ASP A 145 7.54 18.41 7.38
C ASP A 145 6.48 19.14 6.56
N ALA A 146 6.22 20.41 6.90
CA ALA A 146 5.19 21.21 6.26
C ALA A 146 5.41 21.40 4.75
N ALA A 147 6.67 21.46 4.31
CA ALA A 147 6.99 21.60 2.88
C ALA A 147 6.64 20.32 2.10
N THR A 148 6.95 19.17 2.68
CA THR A 148 6.63 17.85 2.13
C THR A 148 5.12 17.63 2.09
N LEU A 149 4.39 17.96 3.16
CA LEU A 149 2.93 17.89 3.16
C LEU A 149 2.33 18.79 2.08
N ALA A 150 2.74 20.06 2.01
CA ALA A 150 2.25 20.98 1.00
C ALA A 150 2.54 20.49 -0.44
N MET A 151 3.70 19.87 -0.66
CA MET A 151 4.05 19.25 -1.94
C MET A 151 3.13 18.06 -2.26
N LEU A 152 2.89 17.16 -1.30
CA LEU A 152 2.01 16.01 -1.51
C LEU A 152 0.58 16.44 -1.86
N GLU A 153 0.06 17.48 -1.20
CA GLU A 153 -1.26 18.05 -1.47
C GLU A 153 -1.30 18.70 -2.86
N ARG A 154 -0.35 19.60 -3.15
CA ARG A 154 -0.29 20.33 -4.42
C ARG A 154 -0.16 19.40 -5.62
N ASP A 155 0.68 18.37 -5.49
CA ASP A 155 1.00 17.45 -6.59
C ASP A 155 0.00 16.27 -6.66
N SER A 156 -1.09 16.31 -5.86
CA SER A 156 -2.12 15.27 -5.80
C SER A 156 -1.54 13.87 -5.51
N ARG A 157 -0.55 13.79 -4.62
CA ARG A 157 0.16 12.54 -4.27
C ARG A 157 -0.39 11.84 -3.04
N VAL A 158 -1.46 12.36 -2.44
CA VAL A 158 -2.25 11.63 -1.45
C VAL A 158 -3.21 10.73 -2.20
N ALA A 159 -3.11 9.41 -1.99
CA ALA A 159 -3.99 8.43 -2.63
C ALA A 159 -5.23 8.18 -1.77
N PHE A 160 -5.04 8.06 -0.45
CA PHE A 160 -6.11 7.72 0.49
C PHE A 160 -6.01 8.55 1.78
N ARG A 161 -7.16 8.91 2.33
CA ARG A 161 -7.28 9.44 3.69
C ARG A 161 -8.24 8.63 4.53
N TYR A 162 -7.94 8.50 5.81
CA TYR A 162 -8.91 8.04 6.80
C TYR A 162 -10.09 9.02 6.84
N CYS A 163 -11.30 8.48 6.78
CA CYS A 163 -12.54 9.26 6.80
C CYS A 163 -13.64 8.54 7.58
N GLY A 164 -14.77 9.21 7.76
CA GLY A 164 -16.00 8.61 8.21
C GLY A 164 -16.73 7.87 7.09
N PRO A 165 -17.83 7.16 7.41
CA PRO A 165 -18.60 6.38 6.45
C PRO A 165 -19.21 7.19 5.30
N ASP A 166 -19.38 8.50 5.49
CA ASP A 166 -19.90 9.45 4.49
C ASP A 166 -18.79 10.18 3.71
N GLY A 167 -17.52 9.85 3.98
CA GLY A 167 -16.36 10.46 3.37
C GLY A 167 -15.87 11.73 4.08
N GLU A 168 -16.40 12.05 5.26
CA GLU A 168 -15.88 13.17 6.07
C GLU A 168 -14.46 12.87 6.56
N VAL A 169 -13.51 13.76 6.27
CA VAL A 169 -12.13 13.64 6.73
C VAL A 169 -11.96 14.48 8.00
N ALA A 170 -12.09 13.82 9.15
CA ALA A 170 -11.97 14.43 10.47
C ALA A 170 -11.00 13.66 11.37
N ALA A 171 -10.44 14.33 12.38
CA ALA A 171 -9.43 13.75 13.26
C ALA A 171 -9.95 12.54 14.07
N GLU A 172 -11.26 12.48 14.33
CA GLU A 172 -11.89 11.37 15.05
C GLU A 172 -11.86 10.03 14.29
N PHE A 173 -11.80 10.07 12.96
CA PHE A 173 -11.71 8.88 12.12
C PHE A 173 -10.25 8.43 11.89
N ASN A 174 -9.28 9.21 12.38
CA ASN A 174 -7.87 8.90 12.23
C ASN A 174 -7.43 7.89 13.29
N PRO A 175 -7.10 6.65 12.91
CA PRO A 175 -6.83 5.59 13.87
C PRO A 175 -5.44 5.71 14.52
N ASN A 176 -4.53 6.53 13.99
CA ASN A 176 -3.12 6.53 14.37
C ASN A 176 -2.49 7.92 14.56
N GLY A 177 -3.22 8.99 14.27
CA GLY A 177 -2.76 10.38 14.36
C GLY A 177 -1.93 10.84 13.16
N SER A 178 -2.08 10.19 12.00
CA SER A 178 -1.39 10.59 10.76
C SER A 178 -1.72 12.02 10.36
N MET A 179 -0.71 12.78 9.92
CA MET A 179 -0.93 14.16 9.45
C MET A 179 -1.90 14.21 8.27
N ASN A 180 -2.82 15.17 8.30
CA ASN A 180 -3.91 15.34 7.34
C ASN A 180 -4.73 14.05 7.07
N ASN A 181 -4.82 13.15 8.06
CA ASN A 181 -5.48 11.85 7.93
C ASN A 181 -4.95 10.98 6.79
N ILE A 182 -3.71 11.18 6.35
CA ILE A 182 -3.11 10.43 5.24
C ILE A 182 -3.00 8.95 5.60
N ALA A 183 -3.59 8.09 4.78
CA ALA A 183 -3.52 6.64 4.89
C ALA A 183 -2.60 6.01 3.83
N GLY A 184 -2.40 6.71 2.69
CA GLY A 184 -1.47 6.29 1.65
C GLY A 184 -1.10 7.41 0.67
N ILE A 185 0.10 7.31 0.11
CA ILE A 185 0.70 8.31 -0.80
C ILE A 185 1.40 7.64 -1.97
N THR A 186 1.62 8.40 -3.05
CA THR A 186 2.40 7.98 -4.20
C THR A 186 3.73 8.72 -4.36
N ASN A 187 4.65 8.15 -5.15
CA ASN A 187 5.85 8.87 -5.59
C ASN A 187 5.51 9.96 -6.64
N ALA A 188 6.50 10.77 -7.03
CA ALA A 188 6.28 11.86 -8.00
C ALA A 188 5.82 11.38 -9.39
N ARG A 189 6.15 10.14 -9.77
CA ARG A 189 5.76 9.51 -11.03
C ARG A 189 4.42 8.77 -10.95
N GLY A 190 3.83 8.62 -9.75
CA GLY A 190 2.60 7.88 -9.52
C GLY A 190 2.72 6.35 -9.57
N ASN A 191 3.88 5.78 -9.88
CA ASN A 191 4.08 4.33 -10.06
C ASN A 191 4.53 3.60 -8.79
N VAL A 192 4.72 4.31 -7.68
CA VAL A 192 4.98 3.71 -6.37
C VAL A 192 3.90 4.17 -5.41
N LEU A 193 3.16 3.25 -4.79
CA LEU A 193 2.17 3.50 -3.74
C LEU A 193 2.66 2.93 -2.42
N GLY A 194 2.52 3.70 -1.35
CA GLY A 194 2.64 3.21 0.01
C GLY A 194 1.34 3.47 0.77
N MET A 195 0.83 2.48 1.49
CA MET A 195 -0.36 2.61 2.31
C MET A 195 -0.28 1.78 3.60
N MET A 196 -0.87 2.28 4.68
CA MET A 196 -0.94 1.56 5.97
C MET A 196 -2.07 0.51 6.07
N PRO A 197 -3.27 0.76 5.53
CA PRO A 197 -4.33 -0.24 5.48
C PRO A 197 -3.94 -1.46 4.62
N HIS A 198 -4.57 -2.60 4.89
CA HIS A 198 -4.30 -3.91 4.29
C HIS A 198 -5.37 -4.28 3.25
N PRO A 199 -5.26 -3.81 1.99
CA PRO A 199 -6.23 -4.15 0.95
C PRO A 199 -6.26 -5.64 0.64
N GLU A 200 -5.15 -6.36 0.83
CA GLU A 200 -5.06 -7.81 0.61
C GLU A 200 -5.95 -8.62 1.57
N ARG A 201 -6.38 -8.01 2.68
CA ARG A 201 -7.24 -8.65 3.69
C ARG A 201 -8.74 -8.35 3.52
N CYS A 202 -9.11 -7.64 2.46
CA CYS A 202 -10.50 -7.35 2.11
C CYS A 202 -10.71 -7.56 0.60
N CYS A 203 -10.34 -8.75 0.13
CA CYS A 203 -10.49 -9.19 -1.26
C CYS A 203 -11.43 -10.40 -1.42
N ASP A 204 -12.12 -10.80 -0.36
CA ASP A 204 -13.03 -11.96 -0.33
C ASP A 204 -14.19 -11.64 0.63
N GLU A 205 -15.42 -11.89 0.19
CA GLU A 205 -16.62 -11.69 1.00
C GLU A 205 -16.57 -12.46 2.32
N LEU A 206 -15.95 -13.64 2.34
CA LEU A 206 -15.79 -14.45 3.56
C LEU A 206 -14.87 -13.79 4.58
N LEU A 207 -13.97 -12.91 4.15
CA LEU A 207 -13.06 -12.15 5.00
C LEU A 207 -13.68 -10.81 5.48
N GLY A 208 -14.89 -10.47 4.99
CA GLY A 208 -15.67 -9.32 5.44
C GLY A 208 -15.74 -8.15 4.47
N GLY A 209 -15.14 -8.24 3.27
CA GLY A 209 -15.23 -7.20 2.26
C GLY A 209 -14.41 -7.49 1.00
N VAL A 210 -14.75 -6.79 -0.09
CA VAL A 210 -14.12 -6.95 -1.41
C VAL A 210 -13.53 -5.65 -1.96
N ASP A 211 -13.59 -4.56 -1.21
CA ASP A 211 -13.15 -3.24 -1.68
C ASP A 211 -11.65 -3.20 -2.03
N GLY A 212 -10.85 -4.08 -1.45
CA GLY A 212 -9.42 -4.21 -1.73
C GLY A 212 -9.11 -4.73 -3.14
N VAL A 213 -10.03 -5.49 -3.75
CA VAL A 213 -9.84 -6.09 -5.08
C VAL A 213 -9.56 -5.00 -6.12
N ALA A 214 -10.28 -3.88 -6.04
CA ALA A 214 -10.16 -2.78 -6.99
C ALA A 214 -8.75 -2.18 -7.06
N ILE A 215 -7.98 -2.22 -5.97
CA ILE A 215 -6.60 -1.69 -5.92
C ILE A 215 -5.66 -2.60 -6.72
N PHE A 216 -5.70 -3.91 -6.45
CA PHE A 216 -4.86 -4.88 -7.16
C PHE A 216 -5.28 -5.02 -8.63
N GLN A 217 -6.59 -5.00 -8.91
CA GLN A 217 -7.10 -5.08 -10.26
C GLN A 217 -6.72 -3.84 -11.08
N SER A 218 -6.78 -2.65 -10.49
CA SER A 218 -6.27 -1.42 -11.15
C SER A 218 -4.80 -1.58 -11.55
N MET A 219 -3.98 -2.12 -10.64
CA MET A 219 -2.55 -2.33 -10.86
C MET A 219 -2.30 -3.32 -12.01
N ALA A 220 -3.02 -4.45 -12.04
CA ALA A 220 -2.89 -5.47 -13.08
C ALA A 220 -3.40 -4.99 -14.45
N GLU A 221 -4.55 -4.29 -14.48
CA GLU A 221 -5.09 -3.68 -15.69
C GLU A 221 -4.13 -2.64 -16.27
N TRP A 222 -3.52 -1.82 -15.42
CA TRP A 222 -2.54 -0.83 -15.85
C TRP A 222 -1.29 -1.50 -16.45
N ALA A 223 -0.72 -2.49 -15.76
CA ALA A 223 0.48 -3.19 -16.21
C ALA A 223 0.27 -3.92 -17.55
N SER A 224 -0.92 -4.47 -17.80
CA SER A 224 -1.27 -5.13 -19.07
C SER A 224 -1.62 -4.15 -20.21
N GLY A 225 -1.62 -2.84 -19.96
CA GLY A 225 -2.02 -1.82 -20.93
C GLY A 225 -3.52 -1.77 -21.20
N GLY A 226 -4.34 -2.06 -20.19
CA GLY A 226 -5.81 -1.99 -20.22
C GLY A 226 -6.49 -3.19 -20.88
N ARG A 227 -5.87 -4.38 -20.85
CA ARG A 227 -6.34 -5.56 -21.60
C ARG A 227 -7.03 -6.63 -20.77
N LEU A 228 -7.17 -6.48 -19.44
CA LEU A 228 -7.87 -7.48 -18.66
C LEU A 228 -9.38 -7.38 -18.88
N PRO A 229 -10.07 -8.51 -19.11
CA PRO A 229 -11.52 -8.53 -18.99
C PRO A 229 -11.88 -8.15 -17.55
N LYS A 230 -12.85 -7.24 -17.38
CA LYS A 230 -13.43 -6.94 -16.06
C LYS A 230 -13.77 -8.26 -15.37
N VAL A 231 -13.26 -8.47 -14.16
CA VAL A 231 -13.60 -9.64 -13.34
C VAL A 231 -15.13 -9.77 -13.32
N GLN A 232 -15.65 -10.86 -13.88
CA GLN A 232 -17.08 -11.16 -13.85
C GLN A 232 -17.49 -11.27 -12.39
N GLU A 233 -18.54 -10.53 -12.00
CA GLU A 233 -19.33 -10.79 -10.79
C GLU A 233 -19.70 -12.28 -10.76
N THR A 234 -18.84 -13.09 -10.15
CA THR A 234 -19.04 -14.52 -9.98
C THR A 234 -18.85 -14.83 -8.50
N ILE A 235 -19.70 -14.19 -7.70
CA ILE A 235 -20.09 -14.73 -6.40
C ILE A 235 -21.61 -14.69 -6.40
N ALA A 236 -22.20 -15.87 -6.56
CA ALA A 236 -23.62 -16.16 -6.49
C ALA A 236 -23.81 -17.30 -5.49
#